data_AF-A0A2D1IU32-F1
#
_entry.id   AF-A0A2D1IU32-F1
#
_cell.length_a   1.000
_cell.length_b   1.000
_cell.length_c   1.000
_cell.angle_alpha   90.00
_cell.angle_beta   90.00
_cell.angle_gamma   90.00
#
_symmetry.space_group_name_H-M   'P 1'
#
loop_
_entity.id
_entity.type
_entity.pdbx_description
1 polymer ?
#
loop_
_entity_poly.entity_id
_entity_poly.type
_entity_poly.pdbx_seq_one_letter_code
_entity_poly.pdbx_strand_id
1 'polypeptide(L)' 'MSLNLNNKKFINAKNTSNGEVSHETIFNYYQIGKRIEATYSGGSITNGHLLGFMDCSQYPRHETASF' A
#
# COMPACT_ATOMS: atom_id res chain seq x y z
N MET A 1 -0.62 15.41 -6.73
CA MET A 1 -0.56 14.26 -7.66
C MET A 1 -1.58 13.24 -7.19
N SER A 2 -2.60 12.92 -7.99
CA SER A 2 -3.62 11.94 -7.61
C SER A 2 -3.12 10.54 -7.94
N LEU A 3 -2.77 9.77 -6.91
CA LEU A 3 -2.42 8.36 -7.08
C LEU A 3 -3.70 7.56 -7.35
N ASN A 4 -3.72 6.79 -8.44
CA ASN A 4 -4.78 5.84 -8.74
C ASN A 4 -4.22 4.42 -8.59
N LEU A 5 -4.76 3.68 -7.63
CA LEU A 5 -4.42 2.30 -7.29
C LEU A 5 -5.45 1.30 -7.81
N ASN A 6 -6.47 1.76 -8.55
CA ASN A 6 -7.55 0.89 -8.99
C ASN A 6 -7.04 -0.14 -10.00
N ASN A 7 -7.29 -1.42 -9.71
CA ASN A 7 -6.86 -2.57 -10.50
C ASN A 7 -5.32 -2.66 -10.68
N LYS A 8 -4.56 -2.08 -9.73
CA LYS A 8 -3.11 -2.23 -9.71
C LYS A 8 -2.71 -3.44 -8.88
N LYS A 9 -1.81 -4.25 -9.44
CA LYS A 9 -1.18 -5.36 -8.75
C LYS A 9 0.19 -4.94 -8.28
N PHE A 10 0.47 -5.17 -7.01
CA PHE A 10 1.79 -4.96 -6.44
C PHE A 10 2.32 -6.29 -5.93
N ILE A 11 3.60 -6.50 -6.13
CA ILE A 11 4.35 -7.60 -5.54
C ILE A 11 5.29 -6.99 -4.50
N ASN A 12 5.64 -7.74 -3.47
CA ASN A 12 6.70 -7.31 -2.56
C ASN A 12 8.00 -7.14 -3.36
N ALA A 13 8.47 -5.90 -3.52
CA ALA A 13 9.61 -5.56 -4.36
C ALA A 13 10.96 -5.91 -3.72
N LYS A 14 11.02 -5.99 -2.39
CA LYS A 14 12.21 -6.38 -1.62
C LYS A 14 11.78 -7.04 -0.31
N ASN A 15 12.22 -8.27 -0.07
CA ASN A 15 12.41 -8.71 1.30
C ASN A 15 13.65 -8.02 1.86
N THR A 16 13.54 -7.48 3.08
CA THR A 16 14.71 -7.32 3.93
C THR A 16 15.33 -8.72 4.10
N SER A 17 16.66 -8.85 4.19
CA SER A 17 17.37 -10.14 4.25
C SER A 17 16.95 -11.10 5.40
N ASN A 18 15.98 -10.69 6.20
CA ASN A 18 15.46 -11.38 7.38
C ASN A 18 13.92 -11.56 7.35
N GLY A 19 13.25 -11.28 6.23
CA GLY A 19 11.78 -11.31 6.11
C GLY A 19 11.26 -12.54 5.36
N GLU A 20 10.45 -13.36 6.04
CA GLU A 20 9.85 -14.62 5.57
C GLU A 20 8.74 -14.46 4.50
N VAL A 21 8.75 -13.42 3.67
CA VAL A 21 7.63 -13.14 2.74
C VAL A 21 8.08 -13.21 1.29
N SER A 22 8.27 -14.43 0.77
CA SER A 22 8.66 -14.71 -0.62
C SER A 22 7.92 -13.84 -1.64
N HIS A 23 8.57 -13.61 -2.79
CA HIS A 23 8.12 -12.86 -3.98
C HIS A 23 6.77 -13.33 -4.57
N GLU A 24 6.15 -14.32 -3.95
CA GLU A 24 4.92 -14.98 -4.32
C GLU A 24 3.68 -14.21 -3.84
N THR A 25 3.80 -13.31 -2.85
CA THR A 25 2.65 -12.54 -2.35
C THR A 25 2.26 -11.45 -3.33
N ILE A 26 1.08 -11.61 -3.92
CA ILE A 26 0.49 -10.66 -4.87
C ILE A 26 -0.61 -9.88 -4.17
N PHE A 27 -0.53 -8.55 -4.21
CA PHE A 27 -1.54 -7.64 -3.69
C PHE A 27 -2.34 -7.03 -4.85
N ASN A 28 -3.64 -7.27 -4.88
CA ASN A 28 -4.56 -6.67 -5.85
C ASN A 28 -5.29 -5.51 -5.18
N TYR A 29 -4.98 -4.28 -5.57
CA TYR A 29 -5.62 -3.08 -5.03
C TYR A 29 -6.83 -2.64 -5.87
N TYR A 30 -7.85 -2.19 -5.17
CA TYR A 30 -9.08 -1.58 -5.65
C TYR A 30 -9.26 -0.25 -4.94
N GLN A 31 -9.52 0.80 -5.70
CA GLN A 31 -9.67 2.15 -5.16
C GLN A 31 -11.02 2.72 -5.57
N ILE A 32 -11.79 3.15 -4.57
CA ILE A 32 -13.07 3.83 -4.74
C ILE A 32 -12.95 5.20 -4.06
N GLY A 33 -12.61 6.21 -4.87
CA GLY A 33 -12.36 7.57 -4.37
C GLY A 33 -11.17 7.61 -3.41
N LYS A 34 -11.44 7.88 -2.13
CA LYS A 34 -10.45 7.87 -1.03
C LYS A 34 -10.31 6.51 -0.35
N ARG A 35 -11.26 5.58 -0.54
CA ARG A 35 -11.18 4.24 0.07
C ARG A 35 -10.32 3.35 -0.81
N ILE A 36 -9.44 2.58 -0.18
CA ILE A 36 -8.66 1.52 -0.81
C ILE A 36 -8.98 0.20 -0.15
N GLU A 37 -9.08 -0.83 -0.97
CA GLU A 37 -9.24 -2.21 -0.56
C GLU A 37 -8.23 -3.04 -1.35
N ALA A 38 -7.58 -4.00 -0.71
CA ALA A 38 -6.73 -4.92 -1.42
C ALA A 38 -6.89 -6.34 -0.91
N THR A 39 -6.81 -7.30 -1.82
CA THR A 39 -6.73 -8.71 -1.49
C THR A 39 -5.33 -9.21 -1.80
N TYR A 40 -4.77 -10.07 -0.95
CA TYR A 40 -3.46 -10.62 -1.16
C TYR A 40 -3.34 -12.08 -0.78
N SER A 41 -2.52 -12.79 -1.54
CA SER A 41 -2.29 -14.22 -1.39
C SER A 41 -0.95 -14.59 -2.02
N GLY A 42 -0.29 -15.60 -1.47
CA GLY A 42 0.97 -16.13 -1.99
C GLY A 42 1.96 -16.54 -0.91
N GLY A 43 2.87 -17.45 -1.26
CA GLY A 43 3.76 -18.08 -0.30
C GLY A 43 2.95 -18.82 0.77
N SER A 44 3.18 -18.49 2.04
CA SER A 44 2.45 -19.06 3.19
C SER A 44 1.11 -18.36 3.49
N ILE A 45 0.77 -17.28 2.77
CA ILE A 45 -0.47 -16.52 3.01
C ILE A 45 -1.57 -17.06 2.10
N THR A 46 -2.54 -17.75 2.68
CA THR A 46 -3.69 -18.31 1.95
C THR A 46 -4.64 -17.22 1.43
N ASN A 47 -5.01 -16.26 2.29
CA ASN A 47 -5.84 -15.13 1.91
C ASN A 47 -5.74 -14.01 2.95
N GLY A 48 -5.47 -12.79 2.51
CA GLY A 48 -5.45 -11.59 3.33
C GLY A 48 -6.21 -10.44 2.68
N HIS A 49 -6.77 -9.59 3.54
CA HIS A 49 -7.52 -8.40 3.14
C HIS A 49 -6.89 -7.16 3.78
N LEU A 50 -6.77 -6.08 3.00
CA LEU A 50 -6.32 -4.78 3.44
C LEU A 50 -7.43 -3.77 3.13
N LEU A 51 -7.78 -2.96 4.11
CA LEU A 51 -8.74 -1.87 3.99
C LEU A 51 -8.06 -0.61 4.49
N GLY A 52 -8.21 0.50 3.76
CA GLY A 52 -7.59 1.75 4.14
C GLY A 52 -8.26 2.95 3.48
N PHE A 53 -7.83 4.13 3.91
CA PHE A 53 -8.21 5.38 3.30
C PHE A 53 -6.94 6.10 2.86
N MET A 54 -6.91 6.56 1.61
CA MET A 54 -5.88 7.47 1.15
C MET A 54 -6.24 8.85 1.65
N ASP A 55 -5.39 9.35 2.54
CA ASP A 55 -5.45 10.74 2.92
C ASP A 55 -4.63 11.58 1.94
N CYS A 56 -5.21 12.69 1.49
CA CYS A 56 -4.56 13.66 0.61
C CYS A 56 -4.11 14.90 1.41
N SER A 57 -3.91 14.78 2.73
CA SER A 57 -3.20 15.81 3.46
C SER A 57 -1.80 15.90 2.88
N GLN A 58 -1.60 16.97 2.12
CA GLN A 58 -0.29 17.54 1.93
C GLN A 58 0.31 17.64 3.32
N TYR A 59 1.38 16.89 3.59
CA TYR A 59 2.21 17.10 4.78
C TYR A 59 2.39 18.61 4.96
N PRO A 60 2.12 19.18 6.14
CA PRO A 60 2.16 20.63 6.32
C PRO A 60 3.51 21.13 5.81
N ARG A 61 3.48 22.08 4.86
CA ARG A 61 4.68 22.84 4.49
C ARG A 61 5.27 23.31 5.81
N HIS A 62 6.53 22.96 6.04
CA HIS A 62 7.31 23.48 7.14
C HIS A 62 7.09 25.00 7.24
N GLU A 63 6.24 25.42 8.17
CA GLU A 63 6.25 26.79 8.65
C GLU A 63 7.49 26.83 9.52
N THR A 64 8.54 27.43 8.98
CA THR A 64 9.75 27.75 9.70
C THR A 64 9.36 28.56 10.94
N ALA A 65 9.36 27.92 12.11
CA ALA A 65 9.32 28.65 13.36
C ALA A 65 10.68 29.36 13.48
N SER A 66 10.71 30.62 13.03
CA SER A 66 11.74 31.57 13.42
C SER A 66 11.64 31.80 14.92
N PHE A 67 12.66 31.38 15.66
CA PHE A 67 13.04 31.93 16.95
C PHE A 67 14.52 32.30 16.89
#